data_AF-A0A2M8KRL2-F1
#
_entry.id   AF-A0A2M8KRL2-F1
#
_cell.length_a   1.000
_cell.length_b   1.000
_cell.length_c   1.000
_cell.angle_alpha   90.00
_cell.angle_beta   90.00
_cell.angle_gamma   90.00
#
_symmetry.space_group_name_H-M   'P 1'
#
loop_
_entity.id
_entity.type
_entity.pdbx_description
1 polymer ?
#
loop_
_entity_poly.entity_id
_entity_poly.type
_entity_poly.pdbx_seq_one_letter_code
_entity_poly.pdbx_strand_id
1 'polypeptide(L)' 'PLSFSDKKVALLGAFINRFAIGFVVVNMDLPVPFWAKGIIVGLLLSLPDAIITKSYIPILGTGIIGGLLVSFFTK' A
#
# COMPACT_ATOMS: atom_id res chain seq x y z
N PRO A 1 15.27 -11.68 -9.25
CA PRO A 1 15.44 -10.22 -9.47
C PRO A 1 14.54 -9.74 -10.61
N LEU A 2 13.62 -8.80 -10.33
CA LEU A 2 12.81 -8.16 -11.38
C LEU A 2 13.72 -7.23 -12.20
N SER A 3 13.84 -7.45 -13.51
CA SER A 3 14.50 -6.51 -14.41
C SER A 3 13.50 -5.40 -14.77
N PHE A 4 13.69 -4.21 -14.22
CA PHE A 4 12.91 -3.04 -14.62
C PHE A 4 13.58 -2.39 -15.82
N SER A 5 12.86 -2.18 -16.94
CA SER A 5 13.37 -1.39 -18.06
C SER A 5 13.75 0.01 -17.59
N ASP A 6 12.90 0.59 -16.72
CA ASP A 6 13.02 1.94 -16.19
C ASP A 6 12.95 1.95 -14.66
N LYS A 7 14.10 1.70 -14.04
CA LYS A 7 14.24 1.67 -12.57
C LYS A 7 13.70 2.92 -11.87
N LYS A 8 13.80 4.09 -12.51
CA LYS A 8 13.26 5.37 -11.99
C LYS A 8 11.74 5.34 -11.89
N VAL A 9 11.07 4.85 -12.92
CA VAL A 9 9.60 4.74 -12.97
C VAL A 9 9.12 3.75 -11.92
N ALA A 10 9.80 2.62 -11.78
CA ALA A 10 9.48 1.62 -10.76
C ALA A 10 9.61 2.17 -9.34
N LEU A 11 10.69 2.92 -9.05
CA LEU A 11 10.90 3.52 -7.72
C LEU A 11 9.88 4.62 -7.43
N LEU A 12 9.57 5.47 -8.41
CA LEU A 12 8.54 6.50 -8.26
C LEU A 12 7.15 5.88 -8.05
N GLY A 13 6.79 4.85 -8.81
CA GLY A 13 5.53 4.13 -8.64
C GLY A 13 5.41 3.53 -7.24
N ALA A 14 6.45 2.85 -6.78
CA ALA A 14 6.48 2.29 -5.42
C ALA A 14 6.38 3.37 -4.34
N PHE A 15 7.03 4.52 -4.51
CA PHE A 15 6.93 5.65 -3.58
C PHE A 15 5.51 6.23 -3.55
N ILE A 16 4.94 6.53 -4.71
CA ILE A 16 3.59 7.09 -4.84
C ILE A 16 2.56 6.14 -4.22
N ASN A 17 2.70 4.84 -4.45
CA ASN A 17 1.79 3.87 -3.86
C ASN A 17 1.87 3.89 -2.31
N ARG A 18 3.07 3.98 -1.74
CA ARG A 18 3.28 4.01 -0.28
C ARG A 18 2.79 5.32 0.33
N PHE A 19 2.96 6.43 -0.37
CA PHE A 19 2.37 7.72 0.00
C PHE A 19 0.83 7.66 -0.04
N ALA A 20 0.25 7.08 -1.10
CA ALA A 20 -1.19 6.98 -1.28
C ALA A 20 -1.86 6.16 -0.16
N ILE A 21 -1.24 5.06 0.30
CA ILE A 21 -1.73 4.30 1.47
C ILE A 21 -1.85 5.22 2.68
N GLY A 22 -0.77 5.95 3.02
CA GLY A 22 -0.79 6.84 4.17
C GLY A 22 -1.81 7.97 4.02
N PHE A 23 -1.81 8.64 2.86
CA PHE A 23 -2.71 9.75 2.56
C PHE A 23 -4.18 9.34 2.67
N VAL A 24 -4.57 8.22 2.06
CA VAL A 24 -5.95 7.74 2.06
C VAL A 24 -6.37 7.28 3.46
N VAL A 25 -5.53 6.53 4.18
CA VAL A 25 -5.86 6.07 5.54
C VAL A 25 -6.12 7.23 6.50
N VAL A 26 -5.36 8.33 6.39
CA VAL A 26 -5.52 9.51 7.26
C VAL A 26 -6.74 10.36 6.88
N ASN A 27 -7.06 10.49 5.60
CA ASN A 27 -8.12 11.39 5.13
C ASN A 27 -9.48 10.72 4.92
N MET A 28 -9.57 9.40 5.10
CA MET A 28 -10.80 8.64 4.91
C MET A 28 -11.30 8.06 6.23
N ASP A 29 -12.53 8.40 6.56
CA ASP A 29 -13.27 7.76 7.63
C ASP A 29 -14.11 6.62 7.04
N LEU A 30 -13.83 5.40 7.52
CA LEU A 30 -14.61 4.22 7.21
C LEU A 30 -15.33 3.76 8.49
N PRO A 31 -16.59 3.30 8.41
CA PRO A 31 -17.34 2.74 9.54
C PRO A 31 -16.86 1.34 9.92
N VAL A 32 -15.54 1.16 10.04
CA VAL A 32 -14.86 -0.10 10.39
C VAL A 32 -13.77 0.18 11.42
N PRO A 33 -13.30 -0.82 12.18
CA PRO A 33 -12.18 -0.65 13.09
C PRO A 33 -10.91 -0.11 12.39
N PHE A 34 -10.08 0.63 13.12
CA PHE A 34 -8.86 1.25 12.56
C PHE A 34 -7.96 0.24 11.81
N TRP A 35 -7.77 -0.96 12.38
CA TRP A 35 -6.96 -2.02 11.77
C TRP A 35 -7.54 -2.52 10.45
N ALA A 36 -8.87 -2.60 10.36
CA ALA A 36 -9.56 -3.03 9.13
C ALA A 36 -9.44 -1.95 8.05
N LYS A 37 -9.57 -0.66 8.41
CA LYS A 37 -9.30 0.47 7.51
C LYS A 37 -7.88 0.36 6.92
N GLY A 38 -6.87 0.14 7.77
CA GLY A 38 -5.48 -0.03 7.35
C GLY A 38 -5.26 -1.21 6.40
N ILE A 39 -5.83 -2.39 6.71
CA ILE A 39 -5.72 -3.58 5.86
C ILE A 39 -6.39 -3.37 4.51
N ILE A 40 -7.61 -2.85 4.49
CA ILE A 40 -8.39 -2.65 3.26
C ILE A 40 -7.67 -1.71 2.32
N VAL A 41 -7.26 -0.52 2.81
CA VAL A 41 -6.56 0.46 1.98
C VAL A 41 -5.20 -0.06 1.52
N GLY A 42 -4.44 -0.66 2.43
CA GLY A 42 -3.12 -1.23 2.15
C GLY A 42 -3.16 -2.32 1.07
N LEU A 43 -4.16 -3.20 1.11
CA LEU A 43 -4.40 -4.24 0.12
C LEU A 43 -4.84 -3.66 -1.22
N LEU A 44 -5.87 -2.80 -1.22
CA LEU A 44 -6.45 -2.27 -2.46
C LEU A 44 -5.44 -1.47 -3.28
N LEU A 45 -4.61 -0.65 -2.62
CA LEU A 45 -3.60 0.15 -3.31
C LEU A 45 -2.35 -0.67 -3.70
N SER A 46 -2.04 -1.74 -2.97
CA SER A 46 -0.91 -2.63 -3.30
C SER A 46 -1.25 -3.70 -4.35
N LEU A 47 -2.53 -3.98 -4.58
CA LEU A 47 -2.97 -5.03 -5.48
C LEU A 47 -2.56 -4.81 -6.96
N PRO A 48 -2.72 -3.62 -7.56
CA PRO A 48 -2.29 -3.38 -8.93
C PRO A 48 -0.79 -3.64 -9.13
N ASP A 49 0.04 -3.12 -8.23
CA ASP A 49 1.50 -3.32 -8.26
C ASP A 49 1.87 -4.80 -8.14
N ALA A 50 1.18 -5.54 -7.26
CA ALA A 50 1.34 -6.98 -7.10
C ALA A 50 0.98 -7.76 -8.38
N ILE A 51 -0.09 -7.37 -9.07
CA ILE A 51 -0.55 -8.00 -10.33
C ILE A 51 0.44 -7.74 -11.47
N ILE A 52 0.92 -6.50 -11.60
CA ILE A 52 1.84 -6.06 -12.66
C ILE A 52 3.20 -6.75 -12.51
N THR A 53 3.73 -6.78 -11.29
CA THR A 53 5.07 -7.33 -10.99
C THR A 53 5.07 -8.81 -10.65
N LYS A 54 3.89 -9.45 -10.59
CA LYS A 54 3.66 -10.84 -10.14
C LYS A 54 4.26 -11.15 -8.76
N SER A 55 4.47 -10.13 -7.94
CA SER A 55 5.15 -10.23 -6.65
C SER A 55 4.20 -10.00 -5.49
N TYR A 56 3.27 -10.93 -5.28
CA TYR A 56 2.16 -10.78 -4.34
C TYR A 56 2.57 -10.67 -2.87
N ILE A 57 3.30 -11.66 -2.36
CA ILE A 57 3.69 -11.73 -0.95
C ILE A 57 4.43 -10.45 -0.49
N PRO A 58 5.52 -10.00 -1.14
CA PRO A 58 6.25 -8.84 -0.67
C PRO A 58 5.46 -7.53 -0.81
N ILE A 59 4.70 -7.36 -1.89
CA ILE A 59 4.02 -6.09 -2.16
C ILE A 59 2.76 -5.94 -1.30
N LEU A 60 1.95 -6.99 -1.19
CA LEU A 60 0.75 -6.99 -0.34
C LEU A 60 1.14 -6.97 1.14
N GLY A 61 2.15 -7.74 1.54
CA GLY A 61 2.64 -7.78 2.92
C GLY A 61 3.12 -6.41 3.39
N THR A 62 3.93 -5.72 2.59
CA THR A 62 4.38 -4.36 2.92
C THR A 62 3.25 -3.34 2.89
N GLY A 63 2.27 -3.50 1.99
CA GLY A 63 1.05 -2.69 1.94
C GLY A 63 0.20 -2.81 3.21
N ILE A 64 -0.03 -4.04 3.68
CA ILE A 64 -0.76 -4.32 4.93
C ILE A 64 -0.03 -3.73 6.12
N ILE A 65 1.28 -3.97 6.24
CA ILE A 65 2.09 -3.46 7.36
C ILE A 65 2.05 -1.92 7.37
N GLY A 66 2.25 -1.28 6.22
CA GLY A 66 2.17 0.18 6.10
C GLY A 66 0.79 0.73 6.45
N GLY A 67 -0.27 0.11 5.93
CA GLY A 67 -1.65 0.51 6.22
C GLY A 67 -2.00 0.36 7.71
N LEU A 68 -1.60 -0.74 8.34
CA LEU A 68 -1.79 -0.97 9.78
C LEU A 68 -1.05 0.08 10.62
N LEU A 69 0.22 0.34 10.31
CA LEU A 69 1.03 1.32 11.02
C LEU A 69 0.40 2.71 10.95
N VAL A 70 -0.02 3.16 9.76
CA VAL A 70 -0.66 4.47 9.62
C VAL A 70 -2.02 4.49 10.34
N SER A 71 -2.83 3.44 10.15
CA SER A 71 -4.16 3.39 10.75
C SER A 71 -4.14 3.41 12.28
N PHE A 72 -3.08 2.87 12.89
CA PHE A 72 -2.85 2.93 14.33
C PHE A 72 -2.73 4.37 14.86
N PHE A 73 -2.13 5.27 14.08
CA PHE A 73 -2.04 6.70 14.43
C PHE A 73 -3.35 7.47 14.17
N THR A 74 -4.30 6.87 13.45
CA THR A 74 -5.64 7.44 13.20
C THR A 74 -6.72 6.89 14.13
N LYS A 75 -6.32 6.15 15.17
CA LYS A 75 -7.23 5.62 16.20
C LYS A 75 -7.96 6.74 16.94
#